data_AF-A0A102DC04-F1
#
_entry.id   AF-A0A102DC04-F1
#
_cell.length_a   1.000
_cell.length_b   1.000
_cell.length_c   1.000
_cell.angle_alpha   90.00
_cell.angle_beta   90.00
_cell.angle_gamma   90.00
#
_symmetry.space_group_name_H-M   'P 1'
#
loop_
_entity.id
_entity.type
_entity.pdbx_description
1 polymer ?
#
loop_
_entity_poly.entity_id
_entity_poly.type
_entity_poly.pdbx_seq_one_letter_code
_entity_poly.pdbx_strand_id
1 'polypeptide(L)' 'MGITATIMNTVTGRPIQKMTFGRMPKPWASFTLETGELVTAERIDIGKPAPGKVVTPVDVWITLKPKD' A
#
# COMPACT_ATOMS: atom_id res chain seq x y z
N MET A 1 6.70 15.68 -5.20
CA MET A 1 7.16 14.69 -4.20
C MET A 1 5.99 13.79 -3.85
N GLY A 2 6.19 12.49 -3.80
CA GLY A 2 5.12 11.53 -3.51
C GLY A 2 5.65 10.40 -2.63
N ILE A 3 4.74 9.73 -1.94
CA ILE A 3 5.05 8.58 -1.09
C ILE A 3 4.81 7.34 -1.94
N THR A 4 5.89 6.65 -2.29
CA THR A 4 5.81 5.34 -2.93
C THR A 4 5.58 4.30 -1.85
N ALA A 5 4.44 3.64 -1.90
CA ALA A 5 4.07 2.56 -1.00
C ALA A 5 3.95 1.24 -1.74
N THR A 6 4.25 0.14 -1.06
CA THR A 6 3.96 -1.22 -1.52
C THR A 6 2.55 -1.58 -1.09
N ILE A 7 1.71 -2.00 -2.03
CA ILE A 7 0.39 -2.53 -1.71
C ILE A 7 0.58 -4.01 -1.37
N MET A 8 0.17 -4.39 -0.17
CA MET A 8 0.32 -5.73 0.39
C MET A 8 -1.04 -6.40 0.52
N ASN A 9 -1.11 -7.68 0.23
CA ASN A 9 -2.32 -8.48 0.44
C ASN A 9 -2.35 -9.02 1.88
N THR A 10 -3.39 -8.70 2.66
CA THR A 10 -3.55 -9.18 4.04
C THR A 10 -3.71 -10.71 4.11
N VAL A 11 -4.34 -11.32 3.12
CA VAL A 11 -4.61 -12.77 3.07
C VAL A 11 -3.35 -13.56 2.74
N THR A 12 -2.57 -13.12 1.76
CA THR A 12 -1.40 -13.89 1.28
C THR A 12 -0.08 -13.43 1.92
N GLY A 13 -0.03 -12.26 2.54
CA GLY A 13 1.20 -11.67 3.07
C GLY A 13 2.16 -11.19 1.98
N ARG A 14 1.73 -11.16 0.70
CA ARG A 14 2.59 -10.88 -0.45
C ARG A 14 2.33 -9.49 -1.04
N PRO A 15 3.35 -8.85 -1.63
CA PRO A 15 3.17 -7.61 -2.37
C PRO A 15 2.34 -7.86 -3.63
N ILE A 16 1.39 -6.95 -3.89
CA ILE A 16 0.55 -6.93 -5.08
C ILE A 16 1.19 -6.03 -6.14
N GLN A 17 1.45 -4.77 -5.76
CA GLN A 17 2.02 -3.75 -6.64
C GLN A 17 2.66 -2.61 -5.82
N LYS A 18 3.25 -1.62 -6.48
CA LYS A 18 3.66 -0.36 -5.85
C LYS A 18 2.82 0.78 -6.39
N MET A 19 2.48 1.74 -5.53
CA MET A 19 1.74 2.93 -5.93
C MET A 19 2.37 4.18 -5.32
N THR A 20 2.34 5.27 -6.08
CA THR A 20 2.79 6.57 -5.57
C THR A 20 1.57 7.42 -5.20
N PHE A 21 1.50 7.81 -3.94
CA PHE A 21 0.47 8.68 -3.41
C PHE A 21 1.00 10.13 -3.31
N GLY A 22 0.16 11.12 -3.58
CA GLY A 22 0.53 12.53 -3.41
C GLY A 22 0.72 12.96 -1.95
N ARG A 23 0.16 12.19 -1.01
CA ARG A 23 0.25 12.38 0.45
C ARG A 23 0.24 11.03 1.15
N MET A 24 0.51 11.00 2.45
CA MET A 24 0.46 9.76 3.22
C MET A 24 -0.96 9.18 3.13
N PRO A 25 -1.13 7.94 2.66
CA PRO A 25 -2.43 7.31 2.69
C PRO A 25 -2.92 7.21 4.14
N LYS A 26 -4.24 7.25 4.34
CA LYS A 26 -4.85 7.02 5.66
C LYS A 26 -5.33 5.58 5.73
N PRO A 27 -5.34 4.95 6.92
CA PRO A 27 -6.12 3.75 7.13
C PRO A 27 -7.57 4.01 6.68
N TRP A 28 -8.20 3.00 6.10
CA TRP A 28 -9.57 3.05 5.54
C TRP A 28 -9.76 3.97 4.33
N ALA A 29 -8.68 4.49 3.74
CA ALA A 29 -8.77 5.19 2.46
C ALA A 29 -9.04 4.19 1.33
N SER A 30 -10.00 4.51 0.47
CA SER A 30 -10.26 3.74 -0.74
C SER A 30 -9.45 4.30 -1.92
N PHE A 31 -8.91 3.40 -2.73
CA PHE A 31 -8.16 3.73 -3.94
C PHE A 31 -8.29 2.61 -4.97
N THR A 32 -8.07 2.95 -6.23
CA THR A 32 -8.15 1.99 -7.33
C THR A 32 -6.76 1.42 -7.60
N LEU A 33 -6.66 0.10 -7.65
CA LEU A 33 -5.47 -0.62 -8.07
C LEU A 33 -5.20 -0.45 -9.56
N GLU A 34 -4.00 -0.81 -10.02
CA GLU A 34 -3.68 -0.81 -11.47
C GLU A 34 -4.57 -1.80 -12.26
N THR A 35 -5.10 -2.81 -11.57
CA THR A 35 -6.06 -3.78 -12.12
C THR A 35 -7.46 -3.21 -12.33
N GLY A 36 -7.73 -1.97 -11.86
CA GLY A 36 -9.05 -1.35 -11.89
C GLY A 36 -9.94 -1.67 -10.69
N GLU A 37 -9.47 -2.49 -9.73
CA GLU A 37 -10.22 -2.85 -8.54
C GLU A 37 -10.20 -1.72 -7.50
N LEU A 38 -11.38 -1.32 -7.01
CA LEU A 38 -11.49 -0.41 -5.88
C LEU A 38 -11.27 -1.18 -4.58
N VAL A 39 -10.20 -0.85 -3.87
CA VAL A 39 -9.85 -1.45 -2.58
C VAL A 39 -9.84 -0.41 -1.49
N THR A 40 -9.92 -0.87 -0.24
CA THR A 40 -9.83 -0.03 0.96
C THR A 40 -8.63 -0.47 1.78
N ALA A 41 -7.77 0.50 2.14
CA ALA A 41 -6.66 0.26 3.06
C ALA A 41 -7.20 -0.23 4.42
N GLU A 42 -6.73 -1.36 4.91
CA GLU A 42 -7.06 -1.84 6.26
C GLU A 42 -6.14 -1.22 7.29
N ARG A 43 -4.84 -1.23 6.98
CA ARG A 43 -3.79 -0.64 7.81
C ARG A 43 -2.62 -0.18 6.95
N ILE A 44 -1.79 0.66 7.55
CA ILE A 44 -0.59 1.19 6.92
C ILE A 44 0.56 0.99 7.88
N ASP A 45 1.57 0.27 7.42
CA ASP A 45 2.80 0.05 8.15
C ASP A 45 3.87 0.98 7.58
N ILE A 46 4.48 1.76 8.47
CA ILE A 46 5.55 2.69 8.12
C ILE A 46 6.83 2.13 8.71
N GLY A 47 7.68 1.56 7.86
CA GLY A 47 8.92 0.92 8.29
C GLY A 47 10.03 1.93 8.57
N LYS A 48 11.10 1.49 9.23
CA LYS A 48 12.29 2.33 9.42
C LYS A 48 13.09 2.35 8.10
N PRO A 49 13.56 3.52 7.63
CA PRO A 49 14.47 3.56 6.49
C PRO A 49 15.74 2.76 6.79
N ALA A 50 16.24 2.05 5.77
CA ALA A 50 17.51 1.34 5.89
C ALA A 50 18.66 2.34 6.17
N PRO A 51 19.72 1.92 6.88
CA PRO A 51 20.90 2.77 7.09
C PRO A 51 21.41 3.36 5.77
N GLY A 52 21.61 4.68 5.74
CA GLY A 52 22.05 5.41 4.53
C GLY A 52 20.94 5.74 3.51
N LYS A 53 19.68 5.38 3.77
CA LYS A 53 18.53 5.80 2.95
C LYS A 53 17.67 6.83 3.68
N VAL A 54 17.14 7.79 2.92
CA VAL A 54 16.23 8.84 3.43
C VAL A 54 14.75 8.47 3.23
N VAL A 55 14.47 7.54 2.31
CA VAL A 55 13.10 7.13 1.99
C VAL A 55 12.64 6.02 2.93
N THR A 56 11.59 6.33 3.68
CA THR A 56 10.86 5.42 4.56
C THR A 56 9.99 4.47 3.73
N PRO A 57 10.10 3.14 3.91
CA PRO A 57 9.19 2.21 3.26
C PRO A 57 7.79 2.35 3.87
N VAL A 58 6.77 2.34 3.01
CA VAL A 58 5.36 2.39 3.40
C VAL A 58 4.68 1.17 2.79
N ASP A 59 4.03 0.38 3.62
CA ASP A 59 3.27 -0.79 3.19
C ASP A 59 1.80 -0.55 3.50
N VAL A 60 0.95 -0.64 2.47
CA VAL A 60 -0.50 -0.46 2.58
C VAL A 60 -1.14 -1.82 2.44
N TRP A 61 -1.79 -2.28 3.51
CA TRP A 61 -2.42 -3.60 3.54
C TRP A 61 -3.87 -3.51 3.10
N ILE A 62 -4.25 -4.38 2.17
CA ILE A 62 -5.60 -4.50 1.64
C ILE A 62 -6.00 -5.97 1.58
N THR A 63 -7.30 -6.24 1.68
CA THR A 63 -7.87 -7.52 1.29
C THR A 63 -8.45 -7.40 -0.11
N LEU A 64 -7.95 -8.24 -1.03
CA LEU A 64 -8.59 -8.40 -2.34
C LEU A 64 -9.87 -9.18 -2.15
N LYS A 65 -10.96 -8.68 -2.72
CA LYS A 65 -12.17 -9.50 -2.87
C LYS A 65 -11.86 -10.61 -3.89
N PRO A 66 -12.30 -11.85 -3.66
CA PRO A 66 -12.23 -12.89 -4.68
C PRO A 66 -12.92 -12.37 -5.95
N LYS A 67 -12.29 -12.54 -7.11
CA LYS A 67 -12.99 -12.45 -8.39
C LYS A 67 -13.77 -13.76 -8.53
N ASP A 68 -15.08 -13.69 -8.34
CA ASP A 68 -16.02 -14.75 -8.75
C ASP A 68 -15.97 -14.97 -10.28
#